data_AF-A0A934BPK6-F1
#
_entry.id   AF-A0A934BPK6-F1
#
_cell.length_a   1.000
_cell.length_b   1.000
_cell.length_c   1.000
_cell.angle_alpha   90.00
_cell.angle_beta   90.00
_cell.angle_gamma   90.00
#
_symmetry.space_group_name_H-M   'P 1'
#
loop_
_entity.id
_entity.type
_entity.pdbx_description
1 polymer ?
#
loop_
_entity_poly.entity_id
_entity_poly.type
_entity_poly.pdbx_seq_one_letter_code
_entity_poly.pdbx_strand_id
1 'polypeptide(L)'
;MPISSSEIFHAEDSKHSLALFDAVEVEKLEKSLFEKNGKPFLKCLVRGRDIQAKPEEIVRQLWIHRLVRRYNYPLARLTTEAAALNYLNSATGDEE
;
A
#
# COMPACT_ATOMS: atom_id res chain seq x y z
N MET A 1 -9.30 19.99 -3.80
CA MET A 1 -8.03 20.22 -3.10
C MET A 1 -7.24 18.91 -3.11
N PRO A 2 -5.90 18.92 -3.24
CA PRO A 2 -5.12 17.69 -3.14
C PRO A 2 -5.29 17.10 -1.75
N ILE A 3 -5.56 15.80 -1.65
CA ILE A 3 -5.67 15.09 -0.37
C ILE A 3 -4.27 14.97 0.20
N SER A 4 -4.05 15.51 1.40
CA SER A 4 -2.78 15.38 2.09
C SER A 4 -2.78 14.11 2.95
N SER A 5 -1.67 13.38 2.97
CA SER A 5 -1.54 12.23 3.88
C SER A 5 -1.69 12.65 5.34
N SER A 6 -1.28 13.87 5.70
CA SER A 6 -1.44 14.42 7.05
C SER A 6 -2.90 14.54 7.51
N GLU A 7 -3.86 14.68 6.60
CA GLU A 7 -5.29 14.75 6.91
C GLU A 7 -5.88 13.37 7.24
N ILE A 8 -5.22 12.30 6.77
CA ILE A 8 -5.62 10.91 7.01
C ILE A 8 -5.17 10.44 8.40
N PHE A 9 -4.06 10.99 8.89
CA PHE A 9 -3.44 10.65 10.17
C PHE A 9 -3.98 11.56 11.29
N HIS A 10 -4.83 11.01 12.17
CA HIS A 10 -5.51 11.81 13.21
C HIS A 10 -4.75 11.91 14.55
N ALA A 11 -3.69 11.13 14.77
CA ALA A 11 -2.93 11.11 16.03
C ALA A 11 -1.45 11.43 15.81
N GLU A 12 -0.84 12.21 16.70
CA GLU A 12 0.57 12.64 16.63
C GLU A 12 1.56 11.47 16.45
N ASP A 13 1.25 10.31 17.05
CA ASP A 13 2.08 9.10 16.99
C ASP A 13 2.28 8.58 15.57
N SER A 14 1.34 8.86 14.68
CA SER A 14 1.39 8.42 13.28
C SER A 14 2.31 9.24 12.38
N LYS A 15 2.81 10.41 12.85
CA LYS A 15 3.86 11.18 12.17
C LYS A 15 5.18 10.41 12.08
N HIS A 16 5.46 9.54 13.04
CA HIS A 16 6.69 8.74 13.06
C HIS A 16 6.74 7.73 11.91
N SER A 17 5.59 7.23 11.47
CA SER A 17 5.50 6.26 10.37
C SER A 17 5.91 6.86 9.03
N LEU A 18 5.54 8.12 8.77
CA LEU A 18 5.90 8.81 7.52
C LEU A 18 7.36 9.27 7.49
N ALA A 19 7.97 9.52 8.67
CA ALA A 19 9.38 9.89 8.78
C ALA A 19 10.35 8.81 8.25
N LEU A 20 9.89 7.58 8.08
CA LEU A 20 10.66 6.49 7.46
C LEU A 20 10.79 6.64 5.94
N PHE A 21 10.02 7.53 5.30
CA PHE A 21 9.93 7.71 3.85
C PHE A 21 10.49 9.06 3.42
N ASP A 22 11.09 9.11 2.23
CA ASP A 22 11.54 10.38 1.68
C ASP A 22 10.34 11.19 1.15
N ALA A 23 10.51 12.51 1.03
CA ALA A 23 9.44 13.40 0.59
C ALA A 23 8.92 13.04 -0.81
N VAL A 24 9.76 12.46 -1.67
CA VAL A 24 9.39 12.08 -3.04
C VAL A 24 8.48 10.85 -3.03
N GLU A 25 8.75 9.87 -2.15
CA GLU A 25 7.90 8.70 -1.93
C GLU A 25 6.52 9.12 -1.42
N VAL A 26 6.46 10.03 -0.44
CA VAL A 26 5.21 10.55 0.12
C VAL A 26 4.44 11.36 -0.92
N GLU A 27 5.08 12.29 -1.61
CA GLU A 27 4.44 13.13 -2.64
C GLU A 27 3.87 12.29 -3.78
N LYS A 28 4.58 11.24 -4.22
CA LYS A 28 4.08 10.32 -5.25
C LYS A 28 2.82 9.59 -4.79
N LEU A 29 2.77 9.18 -3.54
CA LEU A 29 1.60 8.53 -2.97
C LEU A 29 0.42 9.51 -2.85
N GLU A 30 0.67 10.73 -2.37
CA GLU A 30 -0.37 11.78 -2.25
C GLU A 30 -0.97 12.14 -3.61
N LYS A 31 -0.15 12.20 -4.67
CA LYS A 31 -0.63 12.37 -6.05
C LYS A 31 -1.48 11.21 -6.56
N SER A 32 -1.39 10.04 -5.93
CA SER A 32 -2.22 8.87 -6.28
C SER A 32 -3.55 8.82 -5.50
N LEU A 33 -3.73 9.69 -4.50
CA LEU A 33 -4.97 9.78 -3.74
C LEU A 33 -6.06 10.45 -4.54
N PHE A 34 -7.28 9.95 -4.39
CA PHE A 34 -8.48 10.53 -4.98
C PHE A 34 -9.68 10.35 -4.04
N GLU A 35 -10.70 11.17 -4.23
CA GLU A 35 -11.91 11.12 -3.41
C GLU A 35 -12.95 10.18 -4.03
N LYS A 36 -13.58 9.36 -3.19
CA LYS A 36 -14.74 8.55 -3.54
C LYS A 36 -15.72 8.56 -2.37
N ASN A 37 -16.94 9.06 -2.62
CA ASN A 37 -17.99 9.18 -1.60
C ASN A 37 -17.52 9.95 -0.34
N GLY A 38 -16.81 11.07 -0.52
CA GLY A 38 -16.29 11.89 0.59
C GLY A 38 -15.20 11.22 1.43
N LYS A 39 -14.59 10.14 0.92
CA LYS A 39 -13.50 9.42 1.59
C LYS A 39 -12.29 9.31 0.66
N PRO A 40 -11.05 9.34 1.20
CA PRO A 40 -9.85 9.18 0.40
C PRO A 40 -9.64 7.72 0.00
N PHE A 41 -9.26 7.51 -1.27
CA PHE A 41 -8.96 6.23 -1.88
C PHE A 41 -7.65 6.31 -2.65
N LEU A 42 -7.04 5.15 -2.88
CA LEU A 42 -5.89 4.96 -3.78
C LEU A 42 -6.04 3.65 -4.53
N LYS A 43 -5.26 3.49 -5.60
CA LYS A 43 -5.14 2.22 -6.31
C LYS A 43 -4.06 1.36 -5.67
N CYS A 44 -4.44 0.19 -5.16
CA CYS A 44 -3.51 -0.75 -4.55
C CYS A 44 -2.52 -1.28 -5.59
N LEU A 45 -1.21 -1.13 -5.36
CA LEU A 45 -0.18 -1.62 -6.28
C LEU A 45 -0.24 -3.14 -6.47
N VAL A 46 -0.50 -3.90 -5.40
CA VAL A 46 -0.56 -5.37 -5.44
C VAL A 46 -1.87 -5.87 -6.07
N ARG A 47 -3.01 -5.30 -5.64
CA ARG A 47 -4.35 -5.83 -6.01
C ARG A 47 -4.93 -5.18 -7.27
N GLY A 48 -4.36 -4.09 -7.76
CA GLY A 48 -4.83 -3.37 -8.94
C GLY A 48 -6.21 -2.74 -8.81
N ARG A 49 -6.79 -2.66 -7.61
CA ARG A 49 -8.13 -2.12 -7.33
C ARG A 49 -8.09 -0.93 -6.38
N ASP A 50 -9.13 -0.13 -6.43
CA ASP A 50 -9.32 1.01 -5.55
C ASP A 50 -9.63 0.53 -4.12
N ILE A 51 -8.94 1.10 -3.16
CA ILE A 51 -9.12 0.81 -1.73
C ILE A 51 -9.09 2.10 -0.92
N GLN A 52 -9.82 2.11 0.19
CA GLN A 52 -9.86 3.29 1.06
C GLN A 52 -8.47 3.53 1.65
N ALA A 53 -7.99 4.76 1.55
CA ALA A 53 -6.69 5.19 2.04
C ALA A 53 -6.72 5.39 3.56
N LYS A 54 -6.83 4.29 4.29
CA LYS A 54 -6.67 4.28 5.76
C LYS A 54 -5.21 4.51 6.14
N PRO A 55 -4.90 4.99 7.36
CA PRO A 55 -3.52 5.15 7.84
C PRO A 55 -2.61 3.94 7.57
N GLU A 56 -3.08 2.72 7.84
CA GLU A 56 -2.30 1.50 7.64
C GLU A 56 -2.10 1.19 6.15
N GLU A 57 -3.04 1.60 5.29
CA GLU A 57 -2.93 1.43 3.83
C GLU A 57 -1.95 2.42 3.21
N ILE A 58 -1.94 3.67 3.68
CA ILE A 58 -0.92 4.66 3.30
C ILE A 58 0.49 4.10 3.57
N VAL A 59 0.73 3.64 4.80
CA VAL A 59 2.03 3.06 5.19
C VAL A 59 2.35 1.80 4.38
N ARG A 60 1.37 0.92 4.14
CA ARG A 60 1.55 -0.30 3.35
C ARG A 60 1.95 0.00 1.91
N GLN A 61 1.27 0.96 1.26
CA GLN A 61 1.58 1.32 -0.13
C GLN A 61 2.92 2.02 -0.26
N LEU A 62 3.33 2.83 0.73
CA LEU A 62 4.67 3.41 0.80
C LEU A 62 5.75 2.31 0.87
N TRP A 63 5.55 1.29 1.71
CA TRP A 63 6.46 0.13 1.78
C TRP A 63 6.48 -0.68 0.48
N ILE A 64 5.33 -0.97 -0.12
CA ILE A 64 5.25 -1.69 -1.40
C ILE A 64 5.99 -0.91 -2.49
N HIS A 65 5.78 0.41 -2.58
CA HIS A 65 6.48 1.27 -3.52
C HIS A 65 8.00 1.16 -3.32
N ARG A 66 8.47 1.27 -2.08
CA ARG A 66 9.89 1.13 -1.76
C ARG A 66 10.46 -0.24 -2.13
N LEU A 67 9.77 -1.33 -1.76
CA LEU A 67 10.19 -2.70 -2.07
C LEU A 67 10.35 -2.89 -3.58
N VAL A 68 9.35 -2.46 -4.35
CA VAL A 68 9.36 -2.62 -5.82
C VAL A 68 10.37 -1.70 -6.50
N ARG A 69 10.46 -0.43 -6.09
CA ARG A 69 11.24 0.59 -6.81
C ARG A 69 12.67 0.71 -6.34
N ARG A 70 12.94 0.54 -5.05
CA ARG A 70 14.27 0.70 -4.47
C ARG A 70 15.01 -0.63 -4.35
N TYR A 71 14.29 -1.67 -3.90
CA TYR A 71 14.89 -2.99 -3.69
C TYR A 71 14.66 -3.95 -4.86
N ASN A 72 13.99 -3.48 -5.92
CA ASN A 72 13.65 -4.27 -7.10
C ASN A 72 12.96 -5.60 -6.77
N TYR A 73 12.21 -5.60 -5.66
CA TYR A 73 11.51 -6.79 -5.18
C TYR A 73 10.30 -7.05 -6.09
N PRO A 74 10.17 -8.24 -6.70
CA PRO A 74 9.10 -8.51 -7.63
C PRO A 74 7.73 -8.35 -6.98
N LEU A 75 6.86 -7.54 -7.59
CA LEU A 75 5.50 -7.32 -7.11
C LEU A 75 4.70 -8.65 -6.98
N ALA A 76 4.97 -9.62 -7.86
CA ALA A 76 4.39 -10.96 -7.81
C ALA A 76 4.68 -11.73 -6.52
N ARG A 77 5.74 -11.38 -5.79
CA ARG A 77 6.10 -11.99 -4.49
C ARG A 77 5.47 -11.27 -3.30
N LEU A 78 4.85 -10.11 -3.51
CA LEU A 78 4.19 -9.34 -2.44
C LEU A 78 2.74 -9.82 -2.29
N THR A 79 2.56 -10.99 -1.68
CA THR A 79 1.22 -11.47 -1.30
C THR A 79 0.82 -10.83 0.03
N THR A 80 -0.09 -9.84 0.00
CA THR A 80 -0.65 -9.23 1.21
C THR A 80 -2.01 -9.85 1.54
N GLU A 81 -2.03 -10.59 2.66
CA GLU A 81 -3.13 -11.33 3.30
C GLU A 81 -4.44 -11.46 2.50
N ALA A 82 -4.53 -12.61 1.83
CA ALA A 82 -5.72 -13.41 1.49
C ALA A 82 -5.34 -14.53 0.49
N ALA A 83 -4.28 -14.34 -0.30
CA ALA A 83 -3.85 -15.29 -1.33
C ALA A 83 -2.59 -16.11 -0.97
N ALA A 84 -2.10 -16.05 0.27
CA ALA A 84 -1.11 -17.03 0.73
C ALA A 84 -1.74 -18.43 0.90
N LEU A 85 -3.07 -18.50 1.10
CA LEU A 85 -3.81 -19.77 1.09
C LEU A 85 -3.82 -20.44 -0.29
N ASN A 86 -3.91 -19.67 -1.37
CA ASN A 86 -3.92 -20.25 -2.72
C ASN A 86 -2.54 -20.75 -3.18
N TYR A 87 -1.45 -20.12 -2.71
CA TYR A 87 -0.09 -20.57 -3.02
C TYR A 87 0.32 -21.82 -2.22
N LEU A 88 -0.22 -22.00 -0.99
CA LEU A 88 -0.03 -23.22 -0.21
C LEU A 88 -0.86 -24.38 -0.75
N ASN A 89 -2.10 -24.13 -1.21
CA ASN A 89 -2.97 -25.16 -1.76
C ASN A 89 -2.52 -25.68 -3.14
N SER A 90 -1.77 -24.88 -3.92
CA SER A 90 -1.17 -25.33 -5.19
C SER A 90 0.18 -26.04 -5.04
N ALA A 91 0.80 -25.97 -3.85
CA ALA A 91 2.12 -26.57 -3.60
C ALA A 91 2.03 -27.96 -2.93
N THR A 92 0.82 -28.42 -2.59
CA THR A 92 0.56 -29.73 -1.95
C THR A 92 -0.25 -30.67 -2.83
N GLY A 93 -0.33 -30.41 -4.13
CA GLY A 93 -1.30 -31.06 -5.03
C GLY A 93 -0.73 -31.73 -6.29
N ASP A 94 0.57 -32.00 -6.35
CA ASP A 94 1.18 -32.75 -7.46
C ASP A 94 2.12 -33.85 -6.94
N GLU A 95 1.54 -34.89 -6.34
CA GLU A 95 2.11 -36.25 -6.36
C GLU A 95 0.93 -37.21 -6.62
N GLU A 96 0.61 -37.40 -7.90
CA GLU A 96 -0.09 -38.59 -8.40
C GLU A 96 0.88 -39.41 -9.26
#